data_AF-Q6AMT8-F1
#
_entry.id   AF-Q6AMT8-F1
#
_cell.length_a   1.000
_cell.length_b   1.000
_cell.length_c   1.000
_cell.angle_alpha   90.00
_cell.angle_beta   90.00
_cell.angle_gamma   90.00
#
_symmetry.space_group_name_H-M   'P 1'
#
loop_
_entity.id
_entity.type
_entity.pdbx_description
1 polymer ?
#
loop_
_entity_poly.entity_id
_entity_poly.type
_entity_poly.pdbx_seq_one_letter_code
_entity_poly.pdbx_strand_id
1 'polypeptide(L)'
;MSSIIPRFYFDPEDYRLLRIVSEVLGQERGTIKEARTLLRPSLHPHGIKTLASSSNLRIAFAVINLLNLLETGQAKERLQVLRSLHDEVLSSSGSMRRNTARVLIQIMKTLVRSQGSELEQLKLAHDFRVAASGKPRNILKQLRKYHLIEMPEEWNQLSFDDRVHDANTKGRKSPTHLIMDAWIKGIRRLTVVYYHYVDAGVVEELLSAAAIMDIEVHIGVEVTALRRGRFVQIIWEPKGFEQCEEYLKFLSQAPVQEFMAEGRKVALHHNKYVYSLLELFNKKHRFTLRDKFDLDVPCLDQVKFIDFIGAGSALY
;
A
#
# COMPACT_ATOMS: atom_id res chain seq x y z
N MET A 1 -14.15 -4.77 -31.21
CA MET A 1 -15.62 -4.76 -31.26
C MET A 1 -16.14 -4.65 -29.83
N SER A 2 -16.55 -3.46 -29.38
CA SER A 2 -17.18 -3.29 -28.07
C SER A 2 -18.59 -3.85 -28.15
N SER A 3 -18.81 -5.02 -27.57
CA SER A 3 -20.17 -5.55 -27.36
C SER A 3 -20.87 -4.62 -26.37
N ILE A 4 -21.87 -3.86 -26.85
CA ILE A 4 -22.69 -3.00 -25.99
C ILE A 4 -23.43 -3.92 -25.02
N ILE A 5 -23.09 -3.86 -23.74
CA ILE A 5 -23.74 -4.66 -22.69
C ILE A 5 -25.16 -4.11 -22.51
N PRO A 6 -26.22 -4.93 -22.69
CA PRO A 6 -27.58 -4.43 -22.53
C PRO A 6 -27.84 -3.92 -21.11
N ARG A 7 -28.37 -2.70 -20.98
CA ARG A 7 -28.53 -1.98 -19.70
C ARG A 7 -29.38 -2.70 -18.64
N PHE A 8 -30.19 -3.69 -19.03
CA PHE A 8 -31.08 -4.42 -18.13
C PHE A 8 -30.38 -5.53 -17.32
N TYR A 9 -29.14 -5.90 -17.65
CA TYR A 9 -28.41 -6.94 -16.91
C TYR A 9 -27.82 -6.46 -15.58
N PHE A 10 -27.66 -5.15 -15.40
CA PHE A 10 -27.07 -4.55 -14.20
C PHE A 10 -27.96 -3.42 -13.69
N ASP A 11 -27.83 -3.13 -12.40
CA ASP A 11 -28.56 -2.04 -11.76
C ASP A 11 -28.00 -0.69 -12.24
N PRO A 12 -28.83 0.35 -12.47
CA PRO A 12 -28.35 1.69 -12.78
C PRO A 12 -27.27 2.22 -11.82
N GLU A 13 -27.31 1.84 -10.55
CA GLU A 13 -26.30 2.22 -9.56
C GLU A 13 -24.95 1.51 -9.79
N ASP A 14 -24.92 0.33 -10.40
CA ASP A 14 -23.68 -0.37 -10.76
C ASP A 14 -22.93 0.41 -11.87
N TYR A 15 -23.67 0.92 -12.86
CA TYR A 15 -23.14 1.82 -13.89
C TYR A 15 -22.70 3.18 -13.31
N ARG A 16 -23.45 3.71 -12.33
CA ARG A 16 -23.11 4.98 -11.66
C ARG A 16 -21.79 4.86 -10.90
N LEU A 17 -21.61 3.77 -10.15
CA LEU A 17 -20.37 3.47 -9.45
C LEU A 17 -19.19 3.36 -10.43
N LEU A 18 -19.37 2.64 -11.54
CA LEU A 18 -18.34 2.50 -12.57
C LEU A 18 -17.89 3.86 -13.12
N ARG A 19 -18.84 4.72 -13.50
CA ARG A 19 -18.54 6.07 -14.01
C ARG A 19 -17.73 6.88 -13.00
N ILE A 20 -18.13 6.84 -11.73
CA ILE A 20 -17.41 7.51 -10.64
C ILE A 20 -15.96 7.03 -10.55
N VAL A 21 -15.73 5.70 -10.62
CA VAL A 21 -14.38 5.13 -10.58
C VAL A 21 -13.56 5.64 -11.76
N SER A 22 -14.11 5.58 -12.97
CA SER A 22 -13.43 6.02 -14.19
C SER A 22 -13.09 7.52 -14.15
N GLU A 23 -13.96 8.37 -13.60
CA GLU A 23 -13.67 9.81 -13.44
C GLU A 23 -12.54 10.09 -12.44
N VAL A 24 -12.55 9.44 -11.26
CA VAL A 24 -11.50 9.64 -10.24
C VAL A 24 -10.13 9.18 -10.74
N LEU A 25 -10.10 8.12 -11.56
CA LEU A 25 -8.90 7.61 -12.20
C LEU A 25 -8.50 8.42 -13.45
N GLY A 26 -9.19 9.52 -13.75
CA GLY A 26 -8.87 10.45 -14.84
C GLY A 26 -9.21 9.94 -16.24
N GLN A 27 -10.02 8.88 -16.37
CA GLN A 27 -10.36 8.23 -17.64
C GLN A 27 -11.54 8.91 -18.36
N GLU A 28 -12.47 9.53 -17.64
CA GLU A 28 -13.56 10.32 -18.21
C GLU A 28 -13.47 11.78 -17.73
N ARG A 29 -13.50 12.74 -18.67
CA ARG A 29 -13.61 14.18 -18.35
C ARG A 29 -15.08 14.55 -18.12
N GLY A 30 -15.61 14.13 -16.98
CA GLY A 30 -16.93 14.51 -16.46
C GLY A 30 -16.78 15.19 -15.11
N THR A 31 -17.42 16.34 -14.91
CA THR A 31 -17.37 17.06 -13.62
C THR A 31 -18.57 16.64 -12.77
N ILE A 32 -18.57 15.45 -12.17
CA ILE A 32 -19.61 15.11 -11.20
C ILE A 32 -19.39 15.99 -9.94
N LYS A 33 -20.30 16.94 -9.69
CA LYS A 33 -20.30 17.81 -8.49
C LYS A 33 -20.27 16.99 -7.19
N GLU A 34 -20.87 15.80 -7.18
CA GLU A 34 -20.90 14.86 -6.05
C GLU A 34 -19.49 14.34 -5.71
N ALA A 35 -18.70 13.91 -6.72
CA ALA A 35 -17.32 13.48 -6.52
C ALA A 35 -16.47 14.59 -5.88
N ARG A 36 -16.57 15.82 -6.40
CA ARG A 36 -15.88 16.99 -5.81
C ARG A 36 -16.33 17.30 -4.39
N THR A 37 -17.59 17.05 -4.05
CA THR A 37 -18.14 17.30 -2.71
C THR A 37 -17.67 16.24 -1.72
N LEU A 38 -17.57 14.98 -2.15
CA LEU A 38 -17.13 13.86 -1.33
C LEU A 38 -15.61 13.81 -1.14
N LEU A 39 -14.85 14.30 -2.12
CA LEU A 39 -13.39 14.46 -2.06
C LEU A 39 -12.94 15.66 -1.21
N ARG A 40 -13.85 16.50 -0.70
CA ARG A 40 -13.45 17.61 0.18
C ARG A 40 -12.91 17.07 1.51
N PRO A 41 -11.63 17.31 1.84
CA PRO A 41 -11.00 16.76 3.04
C PRO A 41 -11.59 17.29 4.35
N SER A 42 -12.24 18.46 4.31
CA SER A 42 -12.81 19.15 5.47
C SER A 42 -14.19 18.66 5.92
N LEU A 43 -14.77 17.69 5.22
CA LEU A 43 -16.11 17.20 5.52
C LEU A 43 -16.03 15.84 6.22
N HIS A 44 -16.40 15.81 7.50
CA HIS A 44 -16.45 14.60 8.33
C HIS A 44 -17.52 13.62 7.80
N PRO A 45 -17.34 12.28 7.94
CA PRO A 45 -18.32 11.27 7.50
C PRO A 45 -19.74 11.49 8.04
N HIS A 46 -19.84 12.07 9.24
CA HIS A 46 -21.11 12.36 9.93
C HIS A 46 -21.68 13.77 9.67
N GLY A 47 -21.06 14.56 8.79
CA GLY A 47 -21.50 15.92 8.43
C GLY A 47 -22.27 15.98 7.12
N ILE A 48 -22.07 17.04 6.33
CA ILE A 48 -22.76 17.31 5.05
C ILE A 48 -22.63 16.16 4.02
N LYS A 49 -21.63 15.28 4.17
CA LYS A 49 -21.44 14.12 3.28
C LYS A 49 -22.62 13.14 3.30
N THR A 50 -23.30 12.97 4.43
CA THR A 50 -24.47 12.07 4.55
C THR A 50 -25.67 12.59 3.77
N LEU A 51 -25.83 13.91 3.70
CA LEU A 51 -26.88 14.58 2.93
C LEU A 51 -26.57 14.58 1.42
N ALA A 52 -25.30 14.47 1.05
CA ALA A 52 -24.86 14.56 -0.35
C ALA A 52 -24.80 13.22 -1.10
N SER A 53 -24.78 12.07 -0.42
CA SER A 53 -24.67 10.74 -1.07
C SER A 53 -24.98 9.56 -0.15
N SER A 54 -25.29 8.40 -0.75
CA SER A 54 -25.46 7.14 -0.02
C SER A 54 -24.14 6.64 0.59
N SER A 55 -24.23 5.89 1.70
CA SER A 55 -23.04 5.33 2.38
C SER A 55 -22.17 4.47 1.46
N ASN A 56 -22.79 3.68 0.58
CA ASN A 56 -22.09 2.84 -0.38
C ASN A 56 -21.21 3.66 -1.34
N LEU A 57 -21.72 4.80 -1.83
CA LEU A 57 -20.96 5.68 -2.71
C LEU A 57 -19.82 6.35 -1.94
N ARG A 58 -20.05 6.82 -0.71
CA ARG A 58 -18.97 7.42 0.11
C ARG A 58 -17.82 6.45 0.37
N ILE A 59 -18.13 5.21 0.72
CA ILE A 59 -17.13 4.16 0.89
C ILE A 59 -16.38 3.92 -0.42
N ALA A 60 -17.09 3.81 -1.55
CA ALA A 60 -16.45 3.66 -2.85
C ALA A 60 -15.47 4.81 -3.15
N PHE A 61 -15.89 6.06 -2.96
CA PHE A 61 -15.05 7.23 -3.15
C PHE A 61 -13.82 7.22 -2.25
N ALA A 62 -13.99 6.91 -0.97
CA ALA A 62 -12.88 6.83 -0.02
C ALA A 62 -11.86 5.76 -0.44
N VAL A 63 -12.33 4.59 -0.89
CA VAL A 63 -11.45 3.51 -1.34
C VAL A 63 -10.72 3.89 -2.63
N ILE A 64 -11.40 4.43 -3.64
CA ILE A 64 -10.77 4.79 -4.93
C ILE A 64 -9.74 5.90 -4.71
N ASN A 65 -10.09 6.92 -3.92
CA ASN A 65 -9.17 8.00 -3.60
C ASN A 65 -7.92 7.48 -2.87
N LEU A 66 -8.10 6.53 -1.94
CA LEU A 66 -6.97 5.87 -1.29
C LEU A 66 -6.09 5.16 -2.32
N LEU A 67 -6.66 4.31 -3.17
CA LEU A 67 -5.88 3.54 -4.15
C LEU A 67 -5.08 4.45 -5.08
N ASN A 68 -5.67 5.54 -5.55
CA ASN A 68 -4.98 6.52 -6.40
C ASN A 68 -3.81 7.20 -5.68
N LEU A 69 -4.01 7.63 -4.43
CA LEU A 69 -2.99 8.34 -3.66
C LEU A 69 -1.92 7.42 -3.06
N LEU A 70 -2.22 6.13 -2.84
CA LEU A 70 -1.20 5.16 -2.46
C LEU A 70 -0.15 4.96 -3.56
N GLU A 71 -0.52 5.20 -4.82
CA GLU A 71 0.40 5.11 -5.97
C GLU A 71 1.14 6.43 -6.24
N THR A 72 0.49 7.58 -6.04
CA THR A 72 0.99 8.89 -6.52
C THR A 72 1.19 9.96 -5.45
N GLY A 73 0.49 9.84 -4.31
CA GLY A 73 0.42 10.88 -3.27
C GLY A 73 1.62 10.88 -2.33
N GLN A 74 1.83 11.98 -1.61
CA GLN A 74 2.87 12.10 -0.59
C GLN A 74 2.44 11.44 0.73
N ALA A 75 3.40 11.15 1.63
CA ALA A 75 3.14 10.47 2.90
C ALA A 75 1.96 11.08 3.69
N LYS A 76 1.94 12.40 3.85
CA LYS A 76 0.86 13.11 4.56
C LYS A 76 -0.51 12.93 3.92
N GLU A 77 -0.58 12.98 2.59
CA GLU A 77 -1.83 12.79 1.83
C GLU A 77 -2.32 11.35 1.94
N ARG A 78 -1.40 10.37 1.84
CA ARG A 78 -1.70 8.95 2.03
C ARG A 78 -2.30 8.67 3.41
N LEU A 79 -1.69 9.21 4.47
CA LEU A 79 -2.18 9.06 5.85
C LEU A 79 -3.57 9.70 6.05
N GLN A 80 -3.79 10.88 5.48
CA GLN A 80 -5.07 11.58 5.59
C GLN A 80 -6.20 10.79 4.93
N VAL A 81 -5.95 10.21 3.75
CA VAL A 81 -6.96 9.41 3.04
C VAL A 81 -7.13 8.03 3.66
N LEU A 82 -6.08 7.45 4.24
CA LEU A 82 -6.21 6.23 5.03
C LEU A 82 -7.12 6.44 6.24
N ARG A 83 -6.96 7.55 6.99
CA ARG A 83 -7.87 7.94 8.09
C ARG A 83 -9.30 8.10 7.59
N SER A 84 -9.47 8.86 6.52
CA SER A 84 -10.79 9.12 5.94
C SER A 84 -11.50 7.83 5.52
N LEU A 85 -10.76 6.87 4.95
CA LEU A 85 -11.29 5.55 4.63
C LEU A 85 -11.64 4.77 5.90
N HIS A 86 -10.72 4.68 6.85
CA HIS A 86 -10.94 3.96 8.09
C HIS A 86 -12.22 4.42 8.80
N ASP A 87 -12.38 5.74 8.93
CA ASP A 87 -13.55 6.35 9.56
C ASP A 87 -14.84 6.05 8.76
N GLU A 88 -14.82 6.20 7.44
CA GLU A 88 -16.00 5.95 6.61
C GLU A 88 -16.46 4.49 6.68
N VAL A 89 -15.51 3.55 6.64
CA VAL A 89 -15.86 2.13 6.56
C VAL A 89 -16.19 1.53 7.92
N LEU A 90 -15.53 1.94 9.00
CA LEU A 90 -15.87 1.45 10.35
C LEU A 90 -17.10 2.12 10.95
N SER A 91 -17.52 3.28 10.40
CA SER A 91 -18.82 3.90 10.73
C SER A 91 -20.00 3.21 10.06
N SER A 92 -19.78 2.23 9.19
CA SER A 92 -20.87 1.49 8.52
C SER A 92 -21.67 0.64 9.51
N SER A 93 -22.99 0.62 9.33
CA SER A 93 -23.91 -0.18 10.15
C SER A 93 -23.83 -1.67 9.77
N GLY A 94 -23.67 -2.56 10.75
CA GLY A 94 -23.68 -4.01 10.52
C GLY A 94 -22.93 -4.79 11.60
N SER A 95 -23.13 -6.11 11.64
CA SER A 95 -22.45 -6.99 12.61
C SER A 95 -21.04 -7.41 12.18
N MET A 96 -20.67 -7.25 10.89
CA MET A 96 -19.38 -7.66 10.32
C MET A 96 -18.62 -6.47 9.72
N ARG A 97 -18.43 -5.38 10.48
CA ARG A 97 -17.90 -4.10 9.95
C ARG A 97 -16.49 -4.24 9.41
N ARG A 98 -15.56 -4.82 10.17
CA ARG A 98 -14.15 -4.99 9.76
C ARG A 98 -14.04 -5.94 8.57
N ASN A 99 -14.78 -7.05 8.57
CA ASN A 99 -14.76 -7.96 7.43
C ASN A 99 -15.41 -7.36 6.17
N THR A 100 -16.50 -6.61 6.33
CA THR A 100 -17.13 -5.86 5.23
C THR A 100 -16.13 -4.90 4.61
N ALA A 101 -15.41 -4.15 5.45
CA ALA A 101 -14.39 -3.22 5.02
C ALA A 101 -13.28 -3.86 4.19
N ARG A 102 -12.71 -4.96 4.70
CA ARG A 102 -11.66 -5.73 4.03
C ARG A 102 -12.14 -6.22 2.65
N VAL A 103 -13.38 -6.70 2.57
CA VAL A 103 -14.01 -7.13 1.32
C VAL A 103 -14.19 -5.96 0.35
N LEU A 104 -14.72 -4.82 0.80
CA LEU A 104 -14.96 -3.66 -0.08
C LEU A 104 -13.67 -3.12 -0.69
N ILE A 105 -12.61 -3.01 0.10
CA ILE A 105 -11.30 -2.58 -0.40
C ILE A 105 -10.77 -3.60 -1.42
N GLN A 106 -10.90 -4.90 -1.14
CA GLN A 106 -10.44 -5.95 -2.04
C GLN A 106 -11.22 -5.99 -3.37
N ILE A 107 -12.54 -5.79 -3.34
CA ILE A 107 -13.37 -5.69 -4.54
C ILE A 107 -12.93 -4.48 -5.37
N MET A 108 -12.75 -3.31 -4.74
CA MET A 108 -12.34 -2.10 -5.45
C MET A 108 -10.94 -2.22 -6.06
N LYS A 109 -9.98 -2.81 -5.33
CA LYS A 109 -8.65 -3.13 -5.88
C LYS A 109 -8.75 -4.00 -7.13
N THR A 110 -9.65 -4.98 -7.12
CA THR A 110 -9.89 -5.85 -8.28
C THR A 110 -10.53 -5.07 -9.43
N LEU A 111 -11.51 -4.21 -9.12
CA LEU A 111 -12.20 -3.38 -10.11
C LEU A 111 -11.24 -2.43 -10.85
N VAL A 112 -10.34 -1.78 -10.11
CA VAL A 112 -9.28 -0.92 -10.67
C VAL A 112 -8.31 -1.73 -11.54
N ARG A 113 -7.97 -2.96 -11.13
CA ARG A 113 -7.07 -3.84 -11.91
C ARG A 113 -7.73 -4.44 -13.15
N SER A 114 -9.05 -4.56 -13.17
CA SER A 114 -9.84 -5.09 -14.31
C SER A 114 -10.19 -4.03 -15.36
N GLN A 115 -9.50 -2.89 -15.36
CA GLN A 115 -9.63 -1.87 -16.41
C GLN A 115 -9.43 -2.46 -17.80
N GLY A 116 -10.27 -2.04 -18.74
CA GLY A 116 -10.30 -2.56 -20.11
C GLY A 116 -11.31 -3.69 -20.35
N SER A 117 -11.96 -4.22 -19.31
CA SER A 117 -13.08 -5.16 -19.43
C SER A 117 -14.33 -4.63 -18.73
N GLU A 118 -15.16 -3.90 -19.47
CA GLU A 118 -16.37 -3.25 -18.94
C GLU A 118 -17.32 -4.24 -18.24
N LEU A 119 -17.50 -5.44 -18.82
CA LEU A 119 -18.36 -6.48 -18.23
C LEU A 119 -17.84 -6.95 -16.87
N GLU A 120 -16.53 -7.18 -16.74
CA GLU A 120 -15.95 -7.59 -15.46
C GLU A 120 -16.02 -6.47 -14.43
N GLN A 121 -15.80 -5.22 -14.84
CA GLN A 121 -15.93 -4.09 -13.92
C GLN A 121 -17.38 -3.88 -13.45
N LEU A 122 -18.39 -4.09 -14.30
CA LEU A 122 -19.80 -4.05 -13.91
C LEU A 122 -20.17 -5.17 -12.93
N LYS A 123 -19.67 -6.39 -13.13
CA LYS A 123 -19.82 -7.48 -12.15
C LYS A 123 -19.20 -7.12 -10.80
N LEU A 124 -18.02 -6.49 -10.80
CA LEU A 124 -17.35 -6.07 -9.58
C LEU A 124 -18.06 -4.88 -8.90
N ALA A 125 -18.63 -3.95 -9.68
CA ALA A 125 -19.46 -2.86 -9.16
C ALA A 125 -20.72 -3.41 -8.47
N HIS A 126 -21.35 -4.42 -9.06
CA HIS A 126 -22.46 -5.15 -8.45
C HIS A 126 -22.04 -5.84 -7.14
N ASP A 127 -20.94 -6.61 -7.16
CA ASP A 127 -20.41 -7.26 -5.97
C ASP A 127 -20.10 -6.26 -4.86
N PHE A 128 -19.55 -5.10 -5.20
CA PHE A 128 -19.26 -4.01 -4.27
C PHE A 128 -20.55 -3.50 -3.60
N ARG A 129 -21.58 -3.18 -4.39
CA ARG A 129 -22.87 -2.68 -3.87
C ARG A 129 -23.55 -3.73 -2.97
N VAL A 130 -23.52 -4.99 -3.37
CA VAL A 130 -24.07 -6.11 -2.58
C VAL A 130 -23.30 -6.29 -1.28
N ALA A 131 -21.96 -6.21 -1.30
CA ALA A 131 -21.12 -6.29 -0.10
C ALA A 131 -21.31 -5.08 0.82
N ALA A 132 -21.50 -3.87 0.28
CA ALA A 132 -21.67 -2.65 1.05
C ALA A 132 -22.92 -2.66 1.95
N SER A 133 -23.88 -3.56 1.67
CA SER A 133 -25.01 -3.81 2.57
C SER A 133 -24.63 -4.43 3.92
N GLY A 134 -23.41 -4.94 4.09
CA GLY A 134 -22.93 -5.54 5.34
C GLY A 134 -23.59 -6.88 5.71
N LYS A 135 -24.43 -7.45 4.83
CA LYS A 135 -25.15 -8.70 5.11
C LYS A 135 -24.17 -9.88 5.27
N PRO A 136 -24.14 -10.58 6.42
CA PRO A 136 -23.14 -11.61 6.72
C PRO A 136 -22.97 -12.67 5.62
N ARG A 137 -24.07 -13.19 5.07
CA ARG A 137 -24.05 -14.19 3.99
C ARG A 137 -23.27 -13.70 2.76
N ASN A 138 -23.41 -12.43 2.40
CA ASN A 138 -22.73 -11.84 1.25
C ASN A 138 -21.25 -11.62 1.56
N ILE A 139 -20.93 -11.13 2.76
CA ILE A 139 -19.54 -10.92 3.20
C ILE A 139 -18.78 -12.24 3.23
N LEU A 140 -19.34 -13.29 3.84
CA LEU A 140 -18.73 -14.63 3.89
C LEU A 140 -18.54 -15.25 2.49
N LYS A 141 -19.42 -14.94 1.53
CA LYS A 141 -19.24 -15.35 0.13
C LYS A 141 -18.04 -14.64 -0.50
N GLN A 142 -17.91 -13.33 -0.29
CA GLN A 142 -16.81 -12.55 -0.84
C GLN A 142 -15.46 -12.88 -0.17
N LEU A 143 -15.43 -13.05 1.15
CA LEU A 143 -14.24 -13.51 1.88
C LEU A 143 -13.71 -14.82 1.28
N ARG A 144 -14.58 -15.80 1.04
CA ARG A 144 -14.22 -17.05 0.35
C ARG A 144 -13.75 -16.83 -1.08
N LYS A 145 -14.44 -15.99 -1.86
CA LYS A 145 -14.07 -15.65 -3.25
C LYS A 145 -12.65 -15.07 -3.34
N TYR A 146 -12.25 -14.25 -2.37
CA TYR A 146 -10.94 -13.59 -2.33
C TYR A 146 -9.91 -14.29 -1.45
N HIS A 147 -10.21 -15.49 -0.94
CA HIS A 147 -9.35 -16.25 -0.02
C HIS A 147 -8.92 -15.43 1.22
N LEU A 148 -9.81 -14.56 1.70
CA LEU A 148 -9.63 -13.81 2.93
C LEU A 148 -10.21 -14.60 4.09
N ILE A 149 -9.40 -14.87 5.12
CA ILE A 149 -9.88 -15.48 6.36
C ILE A 149 -10.77 -14.46 7.09
N GLU A 150 -11.92 -14.89 7.59
CA GLU A 150 -12.79 -14.09 8.45
C GLU A 150 -12.06 -13.75 9.74
N MET A 151 -11.98 -12.45 10.06
CA MET A 151 -11.35 -11.98 11.31
C MET A 151 -12.41 -11.72 12.37
N PRO A 152 -12.08 -11.87 13.67
CA PRO A 152 -12.98 -11.44 14.74
C PRO A 152 -13.21 -9.93 14.65
N GLU A 153 -14.45 -9.49 14.88
CA GLU A 153 -14.82 -8.07 14.82
C GLU A 153 -14.27 -7.27 16.02
N GLU A 154 -14.02 -7.95 17.14
CA GLU A 154 -13.25 -7.43 18.28
C GLU A 154 -11.79 -7.12 17.91
N TRP A 155 -11.31 -7.68 16.79
CA TRP A 155 -9.93 -7.55 16.33
C TRP A 155 -8.95 -7.96 17.43
N ASN A 156 -8.99 -9.23 17.81
CA ASN A 156 -8.14 -9.81 18.85
C ASN A 156 -7.43 -11.09 18.37
N GLN A 157 -7.38 -11.31 17.06
CA GLN A 157 -6.71 -12.45 16.46
C GLN A 157 -5.19 -12.41 16.69
N LEU A 158 -4.59 -13.60 16.76
CA LEU A 158 -3.14 -13.78 16.77
C LEU A 158 -2.63 -14.00 15.34
N SER A 159 -2.39 -12.91 14.62
CA SER A 159 -1.86 -12.93 13.25
C SER A 159 -0.68 -11.98 13.14
N PHE A 160 0.42 -12.47 12.58
CA PHE A 160 1.65 -11.70 12.50
C PHE A 160 2.49 -12.03 11.27
N ASP A 161 3.35 -11.10 10.90
CA ASP A 161 4.41 -11.29 9.91
C ASP A 161 5.69 -10.59 10.41
N ASP A 162 6.72 -11.38 10.69
CA ASP A 162 7.91 -10.94 11.43
C ASP A 162 9.04 -10.41 10.51
N ARG A 163 8.87 -10.41 9.19
CA ARG A 163 9.87 -9.82 8.29
C ARG A 163 9.26 -9.39 6.96
N VAL A 164 8.89 -8.12 6.88
CA VAL A 164 8.47 -7.48 5.64
C VAL A 164 9.32 -6.27 5.29
N HIS A 165 9.23 -5.85 4.03
CA HIS A 165 9.95 -4.71 3.48
C HIS A 165 8.97 -3.78 2.76
N ASP A 166 9.15 -2.48 2.95
CA ASP A 166 8.46 -1.43 2.21
C ASP A 166 9.34 -0.87 1.08
N ALA A 167 8.85 0.14 0.37
CA ALA A 167 9.55 0.81 -0.71
C ALA A 167 10.83 1.56 -0.28
N ASN A 168 11.14 1.71 1.00
CA ASN A 168 12.42 2.27 1.44
C ASN A 168 13.51 1.19 1.58
N THR A 169 13.15 -0.08 1.36
CA THR A 169 14.08 -1.21 1.18
C THR A 169 13.73 -2.04 -0.06
N LYS A 170 13.54 -3.36 0.05
CA LYS A 170 13.25 -4.27 -1.08
C LYS A 170 11.78 -4.35 -1.46
N GLY A 171 10.90 -3.66 -0.73
CA GLY A 171 9.48 -3.62 -1.02
C GLY A 171 9.17 -2.73 -2.22
N ARG A 172 7.93 -2.83 -2.70
CA ARG A 172 7.41 -2.00 -3.81
C ARG A 172 6.33 -1.02 -3.36
N LYS A 173 5.97 -1.04 -2.08
CA LYS A 173 4.80 -0.36 -1.52
C LYS A 173 5.25 0.61 -0.45
N SER A 174 4.70 1.83 -0.46
CA SER A 174 4.93 2.80 0.61
C SER A 174 4.53 2.21 1.98
N PRO A 175 5.03 2.76 3.10
CA PRO A 175 4.63 2.34 4.43
C PRO A 175 3.11 2.29 4.61
N THR A 176 2.39 3.34 4.16
CA THR A 176 0.92 3.38 4.25
C THR A 176 0.26 2.25 3.45
N HIS A 177 0.75 1.97 2.24
CA HIS A 177 0.20 0.89 1.40
C HIS A 177 0.48 -0.48 2.03
N LEU A 178 1.67 -0.70 2.58
CA LEU A 178 2.03 -1.94 3.27
C LEU A 178 1.08 -2.22 4.43
N ILE A 179 0.79 -1.22 5.27
CA ILE A 179 -0.14 -1.35 6.40
C ILE A 179 -1.57 -1.65 5.94
N MET A 180 -2.07 -0.95 4.90
CA MET A 180 -3.39 -1.25 4.33
C MET A 180 -3.47 -2.72 3.87
N ASP A 181 -2.44 -3.23 3.20
CA ASP A 181 -2.41 -4.60 2.73
C ASP A 181 -2.32 -5.64 3.85
N ALA A 182 -1.53 -5.35 4.90
CA ALA A 182 -1.47 -6.17 6.10
C ALA A 182 -2.85 -6.25 6.78
N TRP A 183 -3.55 -5.11 6.86
CA TRP A 183 -4.89 -5.04 7.42
C TRP A 183 -5.93 -5.82 6.61
N ILE A 184 -5.91 -5.72 5.27
CA ILE A 184 -6.78 -6.53 4.40
C ILE A 184 -6.55 -8.02 4.63
N LYS A 185 -5.29 -8.44 4.82
CA LYS A 185 -4.94 -9.83 5.14
C LYS A 185 -5.33 -10.25 6.56
N GLY A 186 -5.68 -9.31 7.42
CA GLY A 186 -6.04 -9.56 8.82
C GLY A 186 -4.83 -9.70 9.73
N ILE A 187 -3.65 -9.20 9.34
CA ILE A 187 -2.42 -9.20 10.16
C ILE A 187 -2.56 -8.14 11.26
N ARG A 188 -2.29 -8.53 12.51
CA ARG A 188 -2.35 -7.64 13.67
C ARG A 188 -0.97 -7.13 14.10
N ARG A 189 0.09 -7.92 13.93
CA ARG A 189 1.47 -7.56 14.29
C ARG A 189 2.40 -7.68 13.09
N LEU A 190 3.16 -6.63 12.79
CA LEU A 190 4.03 -6.58 11.63
C LEU A 190 5.43 -6.10 12.02
N THR A 191 6.48 -6.77 11.56
CA THR A 191 7.85 -6.27 11.72
C THR A 191 8.41 -5.84 10.37
N VAL A 192 8.62 -4.53 10.21
CA VAL A 192 9.17 -3.94 8.99
C VAL A 192 10.66 -3.73 9.15
N VAL A 193 11.44 -4.34 8.24
CA VAL A 193 12.90 -4.36 8.34
C VAL A 193 13.51 -3.41 7.32
N TYR A 194 14.29 -2.45 7.82
CA TYR A 194 15.05 -1.47 7.07
C TYR A 194 16.53 -1.87 6.98
N TYR A 195 17.22 -1.52 5.91
CA TYR A 195 18.63 -1.86 5.72
C TYR A 195 19.54 -0.72 6.15
N HIS A 196 20.41 -1.03 7.11
CA HIS A 196 21.47 -0.17 7.66
C HIS A 196 21.00 1.08 8.40
N TYR A 197 19.92 1.74 7.97
CA TYR A 197 19.35 2.91 8.63
C TYR A 197 17.85 3.03 8.31
N VAL A 198 17.16 3.89 9.06
CA VAL A 198 15.78 4.29 8.76
C VAL A 198 15.64 5.80 8.98
N ASP A 199 14.94 6.48 8.07
CA ASP A 199 14.67 7.91 8.18
C ASP A 199 13.46 8.19 9.06
N ALA A 200 13.50 9.30 9.81
CA ALA A 200 12.43 9.71 10.71
C ALA A 200 11.07 9.84 10.00
N GLY A 201 11.03 10.39 8.78
CA GLY A 201 9.79 10.51 8.01
C GLY A 201 9.19 9.18 7.56
N VAL A 202 10.03 8.17 7.33
CA VAL A 202 9.57 6.80 7.00
C VAL A 202 8.95 6.15 8.23
N VAL A 203 9.60 6.30 9.39
CA VAL A 203 9.08 5.85 10.68
C VAL A 203 7.76 6.54 11.01
N GLU A 204 7.68 7.86 10.85
CA GLU A 204 6.48 8.63 11.09
C GLU A 204 5.32 8.15 10.23
N GLU A 205 5.54 7.92 8.93
CA GLU A 205 4.50 7.38 8.05
C GLU A 205 4.06 5.98 8.47
N LEU A 206 5.02 5.08 8.74
CA LEU A 206 4.73 3.70 9.08
C LEU A 206 3.92 3.60 10.38
N LEU A 207 4.39 4.23 11.46
CA LEU A 207 3.75 4.17 12.78
C LEU A 207 2.41 4.93 12.76
N SER A 208 2.31 6.04 12.03
CA SER A 208 1.03 6.73 11.85
C SER A 208 0.02 5.86 11.13
N ALA A 209 0.40 5.20 10.03
CA ALA A 209 -0.47 4.29 9.30
C ALA A 209 -0.92 3.11 10.18
N ALA A 210 0.01 2.53 10.93
CA ALA A 210 -0.24 1.44 11.87
C ALA A 210 -1.27 1.83 12.94
N ALA A 211 -1.10 3.00 13.56
CA ALA A 211 -2.03 3.54 14.55
C ALA A 211 -3.43 3.77 13.97
N ILE A 212 -3.53 4.25 12.72
CA ILE A 212 -4.83 4.45 12.05
C ILE A 212 -5.56 3.12 11.87
N MET A 213 -4.84 2.05 11.55
CA MET A 213 -5.43 0.75 11.19
C MET A 213 -5.48 -0.25 12.34
N ASP A 214 -5.08 0.15 13.55
CA ASP A 214 -5.05 -0.72 14.74
C ASP A 214 -4.20 -1.98 14.49
N ILE A 215 -2.97 -1.74 13.98
CA ILE A 215 -1.93 -2.74 13.75
C ILE A 215 -0.72 -2.40 14.62
N GLU A 216 -0.21 -3.39 15.34
CA GLU A 216 1.06 -3.31 16.07
C GLU A 216 2.22 -3.44 15.09
N VAL A 217 3.15 -2.48 15.12
CA VAL A 217 4.31 -2.48 14.22
C VAL A 217 5.60 -2.38 15.00
N HIS A 218 6.54 -3.26 14.67
CA HIS A 218 7.93 -3.17 15.08
C HIS A 218 8.81 -2.77 13.90
N ILE A 219 9.85 -2.00 14.21
CA ILE A 219 10.81 -1.52 13.23
C ILE A 219 12.14 -2.20 13.50
N GLY A 220 12.60 -2.98 12.54
CA GLY A 220 13.92 -3.61 12.56
C GLY A 220 14.89 -2.83 11.69
N VAL A 221 16.14 -2.68 12.11
CA VAL A 221 17.26 -2.24 11.27
C VAL A 221 18.22 -3.41 11.11
N GLU A 222 18.30 -3.94 9.91
CA GLU A 222 19.22 -5.01 9.55
C GLU A 222 20.61 -4.41 9.25
N VAL A 223 21.59 -4.85 10.03
CA VAL A 223 22.99 -4.49 9.89
C VAL A 223 23.84 -5.73 9.64
N THR A 224 24.96 -5.52 8.98
CA THR A 224 25.94 -6.58 8.72
C THR A 224 27.15 -6.39 9.63
N ALA A 225 27.56 -7.45 10.32
CA ALA A 225 28.74 -7.46 11.17
C ALA A 225 29.71 -8.57 10.73
N LEU A 226 31.02 -8.36 10.92
CA LEU A 226 32.03 -9.38 10.68
C LEU A 226 32.21 -10.23 11.95
N ARG A 227 31.95 -11.52 11.86
CA ARG A 227 32.15 -12.49 12.94
C ARG A 227 32.95 -13.67 12.44
N ARG A 228 34.14 -13.88 13.01
CA ARG A 228 35.06 -14.99 12.66
C ARG A 228 35.35 -15.06 11.15
N GLY A 229 35.62 -13.91 10.52
CA GLY A 229 35.92 -13.82 9.09
C GLY A 229 34.72 -14.02 8.17
N ARG A 230 33.49 -14.10 8.69
CA ARG A 230 32.26 -14.19 7.89
C ARG A 230 31.31 -13.06 8.25
N PHE A 231 30.57 -12.57 7.26
CA PHE A 231 29.51 -11.61 7.50
C PHE A 231 28.30 -12.31 8.12
N VAL A 232 27.73 -11.70 9.15
CA VAL A 232 26.46 -12.10 9.76
C VAL A 232 25.48 -10.94 9.69
N GLN A 233 24.22 -11.24 9.43
CA GLN A 233 23.13 -10.27 9.46
C GLN A 233 22.51 -10.25 10.85
N ILE A 234 22.31 -9.06 11.39
CA ILE A 234 21.71 -8.83 12.69
C ILE A 234 20.56 -7.85 12.47
N ILE A 235 19.36 -8.22 12.91
CA ILE A 235 18.23 -7.29 12.95
C ILE A 235 18.19 -6.70 14.35
N TRP A 236 18.40 -5.40 14.43
CA TRP A 236 18.21 -4.64 15.66
C TRP A 236 16.79 -4.08 15.69
N GLU A 237 16.00 -4.50 16.67
CA GLU A 237 14.59 -4.13 16.84
C GLU A 237 14.42 -3.39 18.18
N PRO A 238 14.46 -2.05 18.19
CA PRO A 238 14.16 -1.26 19.37
C PRO A 238 12.70 -1.49 19.83
N LYS A 239 12.50 -1.78 21.11
CA LYS A 239 11.19 -2.05 21.73
C LYS A 239 10.87 -1.07 22.85
N GLY A 240 9.61 -1.04 23.27
CA GLY A 240 9.16 -0.26 24.42
C GLY A 240 8.71 1.16 24.08
N PHE A 241 8.20 1.37 22.86
CA PHE A 241 7.59 2.62 22.43
C PHE A 241 6.08 2.41 22.30
N GLU A 242 5.29 3.23 22.96
CA GLU A 242 3.83 3.18 22.85
C GLU A 242 3.32 4.12 21.77
N GLN A 243 4.03 5.22 21.54
CA GLN A 243 3.64 6.29 20.62
C GLN A 243 4.72 6.59 19.58
N CYS A 244 4.29 7.11 18.43
CA CYS A 244 5.18 7.50 17.33
C CYS A 244 6.20 8.55 17.78
N GLU A 245 5.76 9.52 18.57
CA GLU A 245 6.57 10.62 19.09
C GLU A 245 7.72 10.13 19.98
N GLU A 246 7.51 9.06 20.75
CA GLU A 246 8.54 8.45 21.59
C GLU A 246 9.62 7.79 20.73
N TYR A 247 9.23 7.09 19.67
CA TYR A 247 10.16 6.49 18.74
C TYR A 247 10.97 7.57 18.00
N LEU A 248 10.31 8.65 17.55
CA LEU A 248 11.00 9.77 16.90
C LEU A 248 11.98 10.47 17.85
N LYS A 249 11.63 10.60 19.14
CA LYS A 249 12.53 11.10 20.17
C LYS A 249 13.71 10.16 20.42
N PHE A 250 13.50 8.86 20.34
CA PHE A 250 14.59 7.88 20.40
C PHE A 250 15.54 8.02 19.20
N LEU A 251 15.01 8.16 17.98
CA LEU A 251 15.81 8.40 16.78
C LEU A 251 16.59 9.72 16.83
N SER A 252 16.14 10.70 17.61
CA SER A 252 16.84 11.99 17.76
C SER A 252 17.93 11.99 18.82
N GLN A 253 18.11 10.91 19.58
CA GLN A 253 19.22 10.78 20.52
C GLN A 253 20.57 10.70 19.79
N ALA A 254 21.57 11.44 20.26
CA ALA A 254 22.87 11.55 19.59
C ALA A 254 23.51 10.18 19.23
N PRO A 255 23.56 9.17 20.14
CA PRO A 255 24.14 7.87 19.79
C PRO A 255 23.38 7.15 18.67
N VAL A 256 22.04 7.30 18.62
CA VAL A 256 21.20 6.68 17.60
C VAL A 256 21.38 7.41 16.27
N GLN A 257 21.46 8.73 16.27
CA GLN A 257 21.73 9.52 15.06
C GLN A 257 23.09 9.19 14.45
N GLU A 258 24.13 9.04 15.29
CA GLU A 258 25.46 8.61 14.87
C GLU A 258 25.40 7.22 14.24
N PHE A 259 24.71 6.27 14.88
CA PHE A 259 24.51 4.92 14.34
C PHE A 259 23.80 4.94 12.98
N MET A 260 22.72 5.70 12.84
CA MET A 260 22.01 5.87 11.55
C MET A 260 22.89 6.56 10.50
N ALA A 261 23.77 7.48 10.90
CA ALA A 261 24.71 8.14 10.00
C ALA A 261 25.77 7.17 9.46
N GLU A 262 26.31 6.27 10.30
CA GLU A 262 27.18 5.19 9.84
C GLU A 262 26.43 4.24 8.90
N GLY A 263 25.19 3.88 9.22
CA GLY A 263 24.33 3.10 8.34
C GLY A 263 24.15 3.74 6.95
N ARG A 264 23.92 5.05 6.90
CA ARG A 264 23.85 5.82 5.65
C ARG A 264 25.15 5.79 4.86
N LYS A 265 26.32 5.80 5.51
CA LYS A 265 27.61 5.66 4.81
C LYS A 265 27.75 4.29 4.14
N VAL A 266 27.31 3.23 4.83
CA VAL A 266 27.29 1.86 4.27
C VAL A 266 26.36 1.79 3.06
N ALA A 267 25.16 2.37 3.18
CA ALA A 267 24.20 2.49 2.08
C ALA A 267 24.82 3.14 0.83
N LEU A 268 25.45 4.29 1.02
CA LEU A 268 26.08 5.05 -0.06
C LEU A 268 27.25 4.29 -0.69
N HIS A 269 28.06 3.60 0.12
CA HIS A 269 29.14 2.77 -0.39
C HIS A 269 28.60 1.61 -1.24
N HIS A 270 27.54 0.97 -0.79
CA HIS A 270 26.90 -0.13 -1.52
C HIS A 270 26.33 0.35 -2.86
N ASN A 271 25.64 1.50 -2.87
CA ASN A 271 25.14 2.10 -4.11
C ASN A 271 26.27 2.37 -5.11
N LYS A 272 27.40 2.91 -4.66
CA LYS A 272 28.60 3.12 -5.50
C LYS A 272 29.15 1.81 -6.06
N TYR A 273 29.15 0.75 -5.25
CA TYR A 273 29.58 -0.57 -5.70
C TYR A 273 28.66 -1.14 -6.79
N VAL A 274 27.34 -1.00 -6.66
CA VAL A 274 26.40 -1.45 -7.70
C VAL A 274 26.57 -0.65 -8.99
N TYR A 275 26.82 0.66 -8.92
CA TYR A 275 27.13 1.45 -10.11
C TYR A 275 28.43 1.00 -10.80
N SER A 276 29.48 0.67 -10.04
CA SER A 276 30.72 0.18 -10.63
C SER A 276 30.55 -1.21 -11.27
N LEU A 277 29.67 -2.07 -10.71
CA LEU A 277 29.29 -3.34 -11.33
C LEU A 277 28.51 -3.13 -12.63
N LEU A 278 27.58 -2.16 -12.67
CA LEU A 278 26.84 -1.83 -13.90
C LEU A 278 27.80 -1.35 -15.00
N GLU A 279 28.76 -0.49 -14.65
CA GLU A 279 29.80 -0.08 -15.58
C GLU A 279 30.66 -1.24 -16.07
N LEU A 280 31.09 -2.12 -15.15
CA LEU A 280 31.89 -3.30 -15.50
C LEU A 280 31.09 -4.25 -16.40
N PHE A 281 29.79 -4.40 -16.15
CA PHE A 281 28.89 -5.16 -17.00
C PHE A 281 28.87 -4.60 -18.42
N ASN A 282 28.65 -3.29 -18.55
CA ASN A 282 28.61 -2.61 -19.84
C ASN A 282 29.96 -2.62 -20.58
N LYS A 283 31.09 -2.55 -19.86
CA LYS A 283 32.43 -2.54 -20.46
C LYS A 283 32.95 -3.94 -20.82
N LYS A 284 32.54 -4.97 -20.08
CA LYS A 284 33.13 -6.32 -20.19
C LYS A 284 32.09 -7.42 -20.35
N HIS A 285 31.19 -7.56 -19.38
CA HIS A 285 30.35 -8.77 -19.30
C HIS A 285 29.32 -8.88 -20.42
N ARG A 286 28.76 -7.77 -20.91
CA ARG A 286 27.83 -7.81 -22.06
C ARG A 286 28.47 -8.40 -23.32
N PHE A 287 29.76 -8.13 -23.55
CA PHE A 287 30.50 -8.69 -24.67
C PHE A 287 30.82 -10.17 -24.43
N THR A 288 31.18 -10.53 -23.20
CA THR A 288 31.37 -11.94 -22.84
C THR A 288 30.09 -12.76 -23.04
N LEU A 289 28.92 -12.19 -22.77
CA LEU A 289 27.63 -12.85 -23.01
C LEU A 289 27.36 -13.05 -24.50
N ARG A 290 27.69 -12.06 -25.33
CA ARG A 290 27.64 -12.18 -26.79
C ARG A 290 28.56 -13.29 -27.27
N ASP A 291 29.81 -13.28 -26.85
CA ASP A 291 30.83 -14.22 -27.36
C ASP A 291 30.57 -15.68 -26.92
N LYS A 292 30.05 -15.89 -25.70
CA LYS A 292 29.88 -17.24 -25.13
C LYS A 292 28.49 -17.83 -25.32
N PHE A 293 27.47 -16.98 -25.40
CA PHE A 293 26.08 -17.42 -25.37
C PHE A 293 25.23 -16.85 -26.51
N ASP A 294 25.85 -16.11 -27.45
CA ASP A 294 25.17 -15.43 -28.55
C ASP A 294 24.05 -14.49 -28.08
N LEU A 295 24.22 -13.93 -26.87
CA LEU A 295 23.28 -12.99 -26.26
C LEU A 295 23.77 -11.57 -26.46
N ASP A 296 23.17 -10.86 -27.42
CA ASP A 296 23.47 -9.45 -27.64
C ASP A 296 22.69 -8.54 -26.68
N VAL A 297 23.29 -8.24 -25.53
CA VAL A 297 22.70 -7.34 -24.54
C VAL A 297 23.12 -5.88 -24.84
N PRO A 298 22.17 -4.96 -25.05
CA PRO A 298 22.48 -3.55 -25.26
C PRO A 298 23.12 -2.94 -24.01
N CYS A 299 23.82 -1.82 -24.19
CA CYS A 299 24.35 -1.07 -23.06
C CYS A 299 23.20 -0.66 -22.13
N LEU A 300 23.32 -0.99 -20.84
CA LEU A 300 22.34 -0.65 -19.84
C LEU A 300 22.54 0.80 -19.40
N ASP A 301 21.54 1.63 -19.68
CA ASP A 301 21.53 3.03 -19.24
C ASP A 301 21.30 3.12 -17.72
N GLN A 302 22.07 3.97 -17.03
CA GLN A 302 22.02 4.08 -15.58
C GLN A 302 20.68 4.65 -15.09
N VAL A 303 20.10 5.62 -15.79
CA VAL A 303 18.81 6.23 -15.39
C VAL A 303 17.69 5.21 -15.53
N LYS A 304 17.63 4.52 -16.67
CA LYS A 304 16.65 3.43 -16.89
C LYS A 304 16.83 2.27 -15.91
N PHE A 305 18.07 1.98 -15.50
CA PHE A 305 18.37 0.97 -14.49
C PHE A 305 17.80 1.35 -13.12
N ILE A 306 17.98 2.61 -12.71
CA ILE A 306 17.41 3.15 -11.47
C ILE A 306 15.88 3.15 -11.54
N ASP A 307 15.30 3.64 -12.63
CA ASP A 307 13.84 3.67 -12.82
C ASP A 307 13.23 2.26 -12.80
N PHE A 308 13.93 1.27 -13.36
CA PHE A 308 13.51 -0.13 -13.35
C PHE A 308 13.53 -0.76 -11.94
N ILE A 309 14.52 -0.41 -11.13
CA ILE A 309 14.58 -0.83 -9.72
C ILE A 309 13.48 -0.12 -8.90
N GLY A 310 13.03 1.05 -9.36
CA GLY A 310 11.92 1.83 -8.81
C GLY A 310 12.36 2.74 -7.66
N ALA A 311 11.39 3.44 -7.03
CA ALA A 311 11.60 4.26 -5.82
C ALA A 311 12.08 3.46 -4.58
N GLY A 312 12.33 2.15 -4.76
CA GLY A 312 13.17 1.35 -3.89
C GLY A 312 14.57 1.92 -3.87
N SER A 313 14.87 2.79 -2.91
CA SER A 313 16.23 3.31 -2.60
C SER A 313 17.25 2.21 -2.25
N ALA A 314 16.93 0.94 -2.50
CA ALA A 314 17.72 -0.22 -2.18
C ALA A 314 18.34 -0.82 -3.43
N LEU A 315 19.54 -0.36 -3.78
CA LEU A 315 20.46 -1.18 -4.56
C LEU A 315 21.04 -2.31 -3.68
N TYR A 316 20.28 -2.94 -2.76
CA TYR A 316 20.74 -3.97 -1.80
C TYR A 316 20.30 -5.39 -2.14
#